data_AF-A0A1F9R8Y7-F1
#
_entry.id   AF-A0A1F9R8Y7-F1
#
_cell.length_a   1.000
_cell.length_b   1.000
_cell.length_c   1.000
_cell.angle_alpha   90.00
_cell.angle_beta   90.00
_cell.angle_gamma   90.00
#
_symmetry.space_group_name_H-M   'P 1'
#
loop_
_entity.id
_entity.type
_entity.pdbx_description
1 polymer ?
#
loop_
_entity_poly.entity_id
_entity_poly.type
_entity_poly.pdbx_seq_one_letter_code
_entity_poly.pdbx_strand_id
1 'polypeptide(L)'
;MKIIKTLFWLIILALIGTLVYQNQPYFLATPLLNFDLKVPGWSWALPPLQNIAYFGICFVLGLILAGIKGLVAVFGLKRQIKKGNASIAGLQKEIESLKTELDVFKHDPYIKKEIENKTAFDGNLPEEAPNRGSDA
;
A
#
# COMPACT_ATOMS: atom_id res chain seq x y z
N MET A 1 23.25 -0.62 4.56
CA MET A 1 21.95 -0.34 5.24
C MET A 1 21.48 -1.49 6.13
N LYS A 2 21.34 -2.73 5.64
CA LYS A 2 20.86 -3.87 6.44
C LYS A 2 21.80 -4.23 7.59
N ILE A 3 23.11 -4.31 7.33
CA ILE A 3 24.15 -4.63 8.33
C ILE A 3 24.23 -3.58 9.45
N ILE A 4 24.13 -2.29 9.11
CA ILE A 4 24.12 -1.19 10.09
C ILE A 4 22.85 -1.27 10.95
N LYS A 5 21.68 -1.54 10.35
CA LYS A 5 20.43 -1.75 11.08
C LYS A 5 20.51 -2.96 12.01
N THR A 6 21.12 -4.06 11.58
CA THR A 6 21.30 -5.25 12.44
C THR A 6 22.30 -5.01 13.56
N LEU A 7 23.42 -4.32 13.29
CA LEU A 7 24.41 -3.95 14.31
C LEU A 7 23.79 -3.01 15.35
N PHE A 8 23.01 -2.04 14.91
CA PHE A 8 22.28 -1.13 15.81
C PHE A 8 21.28 -1.88 16.70
N TRP A 9 20.51 -2.81 16.13
CA TRP A 9 19.61 -3.68 16.91
C TRP A 9 20.37 -4.58 17.91
N LEU A 10 21.54 -5.09 17.52
CA LEU A 10 22.40 -5.89 18.40
C LEU A 10 22.90 -5.08 19.60
N ILE A 11 23.33 -3.83 19.37
CA ILE A 11 23.77 -2.91 20.43
C ILE A 11 22.62 -2.60 21.40
N ILE A 12 21.42 -2.34 20.89
CA ILE A 12 20.23 -2.12 21.72
C ILE A 12 19.93 -3.35 22.56
N LEU A 13 19.95 -4.55 21.96
CA LEU A 13 19.69 -5.80 22.68
C LEU A 13 20.72 -6.01 23.81
N ALA A 14 22.00 -5.73 23.54
CA ALA A 14 23.07 -5.83 24.53
C ALA A 14 22.89 -4.82 25.69
N LEU A 15 22.48 -3.58 25.38
CA LEU A 15 22.17 -2.56 26.38
C LEU A 15 20.99 -2.97 27.27
N ILE A 16 19.91 -3.48 26.66
CA ILE A 16 18.73 -3.96 27.41
C ILE A 16 19.15 -5.12 28.32
N GLY A 17 19.90 -6.10 27.80
CA GLY A 17 20.39 -7.22 28.59
C GLY A 17 21.26 -6.78 29.77
N THR A 18 22.17 -5.82 29.54
CA THR A 18 23.02 -5.25 30.59
C THR A 18 22.19 -4.52 31.64
N LEU A 19 21.21 -3.72 31.23
CA LEU A 19 20.31 -3.00 32.14
C LEU A 19 19.52 -3.97 33.02
N VAL A 20 19.01 -5.07 32.44
CA VAL A 20 18.32 -6.13 33.18
C VAL A 20 19.27 -6.85 34.13
N TYR A 21 20.49 -7.16 33.71
CA TYR A 21 21.48 -7.83 34.54
C TYR A 21 21.94 -6.97 35.73
N GLN A 22 22.11 -5.66 35.54
CA GLN A 22 22.49 -4.76 36.62
C GLN A 22 21.33 -4.49 37.59
N ASN A 23 20.09 -4.54 37.11
CA ASN A 23 18.90 -4.22 37.91
C ASN A 23 18.05 -5.46 38.24
N GLN A 24 18.66 -6.64 38.32
CA GLN A 24 18.01 -7.90 38.74
C GLN A 24 17.09 -7.75 39.97
N PRO A 25 17.51 -7.11 41.08
CA PRO A 25 16.64 -6.99 42.25
C PRO A 25 15.35 -6.23 41.96
N TYR A 26 15.38 -5.25 41.05
CA TYR A 26 14.17 -4.55 40.62
C TYR A 26 13.27 -5.43 39.76
N PHE A 27 13.84 -6.18 38.81
CA PHE A 27 13.05 -7.02 37.89
C PHE A 27 12.43 -8.24 38.56
N LEU A 28 13.10 -8.79 39.58
CA LEU A 28 12.61 -9.93 40.37
C LEU A 28 11.77 -9.50 41.57
N ALA A 29 11.70 -8.21 41.87
CA ALA A 29 10.82 -7.71 42.91
C ALA A 29 9.36 -8.06 42.57
N THR A 30 8.63 -8.46 43.60
CA THR A 30 7.20 -8.75 43.57
C THR A 30 6.43 -7.64 44.29
N PRO A 31 6.28 -6.45 43.69
CA PRO A 31 5.50 -5.40 44.31
C PRO A 31 4.03 -5.79 44.37
N LEU A 32 3.36 -5.42 45.47
CA LEU A 32 1.90 -5.42 45.53
C LEU A 32 1.40 -4.19 44.77
N LEU A 33 0.74 -4.41 43.64
CA LEU A 33 0.02 -3.35 42.95
C LEU A 33 -1.35 -3.18 43.59
N ASN A 34 -1.53 -2.07 44.30
CA ASN A 34 -2.82 -1.66 44.85
C ASN A 34 -3.43 -0.63 43.91
N PHE A 35 -4.62 -0.93 43.39
CA PHE A 35 -5.46 0.05 42.71
C PHE A 35 -6.36 0.71 43.74
N ASP A 36 -5.98 1.92 44.15
CA ASP A 36 -6.81 2.80 44.96
C ASP A 36 -7.39 3.89 44.06
N LEU A 37 -8.69 3.78 43.74
CA LEU A 37 -9.41 4.77 42.95
C LEU A 37 -9.92 5.94 43.83
N LYS A 38 -9.48 6.06 45.09
CA LYS A 38 -10.00 7.00 46.10
C LYS A 38 -11.52 6.90 46.30
N VAL A 39 -12.11 5.77 45.91
CA VAL A 39 -13.52 5.46 46.16
C VAL A 39 -13.61 4.77 47.51
N PRO A 40 -14.41 5.27 48.47
CA PRO A 40 -14.51 4.66 49.79
C PRO A 40 -15.01 3.22 49.68
N GLY A 41 -14.18 2.28 50.14
CA GLY A 41 -14.49 0.84 50.16
C GLY A 41 -13.96 0.02 48.98
N TRP A 42 -13.27 0.63 48.00
CA TRP A 42 -12.69 -0.11 46.87
C TRP A 42 -11.16 -0.14 46.94
N SER A 43 -10.62 -1.28 47.38
CA SER A 43 -9.21 -1.61 47.25
C SER A 43 -9.06 -2.94 46.53
N TRP A 44 -8.57 -2.91 45.28
CA TRP A 44 -8.20 -4.15 44.58
C TRP A 44 -6.68 -4.26 44.52
N ALA A 45 -6.14 -5.24 45.25
CA ALA A 45 -4.75 -5.66 45.13
C ALA A 45 -4.62 -6.76 44.07
N LEU A 46 -3.71 -6.58 43.12
CA LEU A 46 -3.32 -7.65 42.21
C LEU A 46 -2.43 -8.67 42.96
N PRO A 47 -2.46 -9.95 42.54
CA PRO A 47 -1.52 -10.94 43.05
C PRO A 47 -0.07 -10.45 42.88
N PRO A 48 0.81 -10.70 43.86
CA PRO A 48 2.20 -10.28 43.77
C PRO A 48 2.86 -11.01 42.58
N LEU A 49 3.20 -10.24 41.57
CA LEU A 49 3.83 -10.72 40.34
C LEU A 49 5.17 -10.00 40.17
N GLN A 50 6.15 -10.70 39.60
CA GLN A 50 7.46 -10.10 39.34
C GLN A 50 7.34 -9.00 38.29
N ASN A 51 8.11 -7.91 38.46
CA ASN A 51 8.15 -6.80 37.50
C ASN A 51 8.44 -7.28 36.07
N ILE A 52 9.33 -8.26 35.90
CA ILE A 52 9.64 -8.83 34.59
C ILE A 52 8.42 -9.45 33.90
N ALA A 53 7.48 -10.03 34.66
CA ALA A 53 6.26 -10.59 34.11
C ALA A 53 5.31 -9.49 33.62
N TYR A 54 5.19 -8.37 34.36
CA TYR A 54 4.43 -7.20 33.89
C TYR A 54 4.99 -6.64 32.59
N PHE A 55 6.32 -6.48 32.49
CA PHE A 55 6.98 -6.06 31.24
C PHE A 55 6.73 -7.05 30.10
N GLY A 56 6.81 -8.35 30.37
CA GLY A 56 6.52 -9.40 29.38
C GLY A 56 5.10 -9.32 28.85
N ILE A 57 4.10 -9.18 29.71
CA ILE A 57 2.69 -9.04 29.31
C ILE A 57 2.50 -7.78 28.46
N CYS A 58 3.07 -6.65 28.89
CA CYS A 58 2.98 -5.39 28.15
C CYS A 58 3.65 -5.50 26.77
N PHE A 59 4.78 -6.19 26.68
CA PHE A 59 5.48 -6.44 25.42
C PHE A 59 4.66 -7.31 24.47
N VAL A 60 4.05 -8.39 24.98
CA VAL A 60 3.17 -9.27 24.19
C VAL A 60 1.95 -8.51 23.68
N LEU A 61 1.31 -7.71 24.53
CA LEU A 61 0.19 -6.85 24.13
C LEU A 61 0.61 -5.83 23.06
N GLY A 62 1.77 -5.21 23.22
CA GLY A 62 2.36 -4.33 22.22
C GLY A 62 2.61 -5.05 20.88
N LEU A 63 3.09 -6.28 20.92
CA LEU A 63 3.35 -7.10 19.72
C LEU A 63 2.04 -7.50 19.03
N ILE A 64 1.00 -7.85 19.79
CA ILE A 64 -0.34 -8.11 19.26
C ILE A 64 -0.89 -6.86 18.58
N LEU A 65 -0.83 -5.68 19.23
CA LEU A 65 -1.31 -4.42 18.65
C LEU A 65 -0.53 -4.02 17.38
N ALA A 66 0.78 -4.16 17.40
CA ALA A 66 1.62 -3.93 16.22
C ALA A 66 1.29 -4.92 15.09
N GLY A 67 1.07 -6.19 15.43
CA GLY A 67 0.65 -7.24 14.51
C GLY A 67 -0.69 -6.93 13.85
N ILE A 68 -1.71 -6.53 14.63
CA ILE A 68 -3.03 -6.15 14.11
C ILE A 68 -2.91 -4.97 13.14
N LYS A 69 -2.14 -3.93 13.48
CA LYS A 69 -1.93 -2.78 12.57
C LYS A 69 -1.26 -3.19 11.25
N GLY A 70 -0.24 -4.05 11.32
CA GLY A 70 0.41 -4.60 10.14
C GLY A 70 -0.54 -5.44 9.28
N LEU A 71 -1.37 -6.26 9.92
CA LEU A 71 -2.34 -7.12 9.26
C LEU A 71 -3.40 -6.28 8.54
N VAL A 72 -3.98 -5.28 9.22
CA VAL A 72 -4.97 -4.35 8.64
C VAL A 72 -4.38 -3.59 7.44
N ALA A 73 -3.13 -3.14 7.52
CA ALA A 73 -2.46 -2.50 6.40
C ALA A 73 -2.36 -3.45 5.19
N VAL A 74 -1.92 -4.70 5.41
CA VAL A 74 -1.81 -5.70 4.33
C VAL A 74 -3.17 -6.03 3.71
N PHE A 75 -4.23 -6.15 4.51
CA PHE A 75 -5.58 -6.35 3.99
C PHE A 75 -6.09 -5.16 3.17
N GLY A 76 -5.81 -3.93 3.62
CA GLY A 76 -6.11 -2.71 2.87
C GLY A 76 -5.41 -2.67 1.51
N LEU A 77 -4.11 -2.99 1.48
CA LEU A 77 -3.34 -3.05 0.23
C LEU A 77 -3.86 -4.14 -0.72
N LYS A 78 -4.16 -5.35 -0.21
CA LYS A 78 -4.73 -6.44 -1.02
C LYS A 78 -6.07 -6.05 -1.65
N ARG A 79 -6.93 -5.34 -0.91
CA ARG A 79 -8.22 -4.86 -1.42
C ARG A 79 -8.03 -3.82 -2.53
N GLN A 80 -7.08 -2.91 -2.37
CA GLN A 80 -6.75 -1.91 -3.39
C GLN A 80 -6.18 -2.56 -4.66
N ILE A 81 -5.28 -3.54 -4.52
CA ILE A 81 -4.75 -4.30 -5.66
C ILE A 81 -5.87 -5.03 -6.42
N LYS A 82 -6.81 -5.67 -5.70
CA LYS A 82 -7.95 -6.34 -6.34
C LYS A 82 -8.83 -5.36 -7.12
N LYS A 83 -9.08 -4.17 -6.58
CA LYS A 83 -9.85 -3.12 -7.27
C LYS A 83 -9.11 -2.58 -8.50
N GLY A 84 -7.80 -2.37 -8.40
CA GLY A 84 -6.96 -1.95 -9.52
C GLY A 84 -6.97 -2.98 -10.65
N ASN A 85 -6.75 -4.26 -10.34
CA ASN A 85 -6.79 -5.33 -11.35
C ASN A 85 -8.17 -5.46 -12.01
N ALA A 86 -9.26 -5.32 -11.26
CA ALA A 86 -10.60 -5.32 -11.84
C ALA A 86 -10.82 -4.15 -12.82
N SER A 87 -10.28 -2.96 -12.49
CA SER A 87 -10.32 -1.81 -13.39
C SER A 87 -9.50 -2.03 -14.65
N ILE A 88 -8.29 -2.62 -14.53
CA ILE A 88 -7.43 -2.93 -15.67
C ILE A 88 -8.12 -3.93 -16.60
N ALA A 89 -8.73 -4.98 -16.04
CA ALA A 89 -9.46 -5.97 -16.83
C ALA A 89 -10.69 -5.36 -17.53
N GLY A 90 -11.39 -4.43 -16.88
CA GLY A 90 -12.49 -3.68 -17.48
C GLY A 90 -12.04 -2.82 -18.66
N LEU A 91 -10.97 -2.04 -18.46
CA LEU A 91 -10.38 -1.19 -19.50
C LEU A 91 -9.84 -2.01 -20.68
N GLN A 92 -9.21 -3.17 -20.43
CA GLN A 92 -8.78 -4.07 -21.50
C GLN A 92 -9.96 -4.57 -22.34
N LYS A 93 -11.07 -4.94 -21.69
CA LYS A 93 -12.26 -5.42 -22.36
C LYS A 93 -12.94 -4.35 -23.22
N GLU A 94 -12.92 -3.11 -22.74
CA GLU A 94 -13.41 -1.94 -23.47
C GLU A 94 -12.50 -1.63 -24.68
N ILE A 95 -11.19 -1.66 -24.51
CA ILE A 95 -10.23 -1.53 -25.63
C ILE A 95 -10.46 -2.62 -26.68
N GLU A 96 -10.70 -3.87 -26.26
CA GLU A 96 -11.01 -4.95 -27.17
C GLU A 96 -12.33 -4.73 -27.91
N SER A 97 -13.40 -4.28 -27.23
CA SER A 97 -14.67 -4.01 -27.89
C SER A 97 -14.55 -2.85 -28.88
N LEU A 98 -13.89 -1.75 -28.50
CA LEU A 98 -13.64 -0.62 -29.40
C LEU A 98 -12.77 -1.03 -30.60
N LYS A 99 -11.79 -1.92 -30.41
CA LYS A 99 -11.01 -2.47 -31.53
C LYS A 99 -11.87 -3.30 -32.46
N THR A 100 -12.75 -4.15 -31.93
CA THR A 100 -13.68 -4.96 -32.73
C THR A 100 -14.67 -4.07 -33.48
N GLU A 101 -15.25 -3.06 -32.82
CA GLU A 101 -16.15 -2.10 -33.45
C GLU A 101 -15.44 -1.30 -34.55
N LEU A 102 -14.21 -0.85 -34.30
CA LEU A 102 -13.40 -0.15 -35.30
C LEU A 102 -13.07 -1.06 -36.50
N ASP A 103 -12.79 -2.34 -36.25
CA ASP A 103 -12.51 -3.31 -37.31
C ASP A 103 -13.75 -3.59 -38.17
N VAL A 104 -14.91 -3.74 -37.54
CA VAL A 104 -16.21 -3.85 -38.22
C VAL A 104 -16.51 -2.60 -39.04
N PHE A 105 -16.29 -1.40 -38.47
CA PHE A 105 -16.52 -0.13 -39.15
C PHE A 105 -15.59 0.08 -40.36
N LYS A 106 -14.34 -0.38 -40.26
CA LYS A 106 -13.38 -0.34 -41.38
C LYS A 106 -13.70 -1.35 -42.49
N HIS A 107 -14.30 -2.48 -42.15
CA HIS A 107 -14.67 -3.53 -43.09
C HIS A 107 -16.11 -3.43 -43.60
N ASP A 108 -16.89 -2.45 -43.14
CA ASP A 108 -18.23 -2.19 -43.64
C ASP A 108 -18.16 -1.74 -45.12
N PRO A 109 -18.80 -2.47 -46.06
CA PRO A 109 -18.73 -2.18 -47.49
C PRO A 109 -19.29 -0.80 -47.87
N TYR A 110 -20.14 -0.18 -47.05
CA TYR A 110 -20.69 1.15 -47.32
C TYR A 110 -19.70 2.26 -46.94
N ILE A 111 -19.01 2.11 -45.81
CA ILE A 111 -18.04 3.09 -45.32
C ILE A 111 -16.71 2.97 -46.06
N LYS A 112 -16.29 1.75 -46.43
CA LYS A 112 -15.12 1.52 -47.28
C LYS A 112 -15.24 2.25 -48.61
N LYS A 113 -16.43 2.24 -49.24
CA LYS A 113 -16.71 2.99 -50.47
C LYS A 113 -16.69 4.49 -50.26
N GLU A 114 -17.19 4.99 -49.12
CA GLU A 114 -17.23 6.42 -48.83
C GLU A 114 -15.83 6.98 -48.50
N ILE A 115 -15.01 6.22 -47.77
CA ILE A 115 -13.60 6.54 -47.52
C ILE A 115 -12.80 6.49 -48.83
N GLU A 116 -12.98 5.46 -49.65
CA GLU A 116 -12.32 5.31 -50.96
C GLU A 116 -12.71 6.44 -51.93
N ASN A 117 -13.99 6.84 -51.96
CA ASN A 117 -14.47 8.01 -52.72
C ASN A 117 -13.85 9.30 -52.19
N LYS A 118 -13.76 9.49 -50.87
CA LYS A 118 -13.22 10.71 -50.28
C LYS A 118 -11.71 10.84 -50.49
N THR A 119 -10.95 9.75 -50.39
CA THR A 119 -9.52 9.74 -50.74
C THR A 119 -9.28 9.92 -52.25
N ALA A 120 -10.17 9.42 -53.11
CA ALA A 120 -10.11 9.67 -54.55
C ALA A 120 -10.51 11.11 -54.92
N PHE A 121 -11.32 11.77 -54.07
CA PHE A 121 -11.70 13.17 -54.22
C PHE A 121 -10.59 14.12 -53.76
N ASP A 122 -9.96 13.85 -52.62
CA ASP A 122 -8.81 14.63 -52.11
C ASP A 122 -7.53 14.41 -52.94
N GLY A 123 -7.34 13.21 -53.53
CA GLY A 123 -6.21 12.91 -54.42
C GLY A 123 -6.34 13.48 -55.85
N ASN A 124 -7.51 14.02 -56.20
CA ASN A 124 -7.79 14.68 -57.49
C ASN A 124 -7.88 16.21 -57.38
N LEU A 125 -7.53 16.80 -56.23
CA LEU A 125 -7.20 18.22 -56.25
C LEU A 125 -5.95 18.39 -57.12
N PRO A 126 -6.00 19.20 -58.20
CA PRO A 126 -4.83 19.43 -59.02
C PRO A 126 -3.69 19.93 -58.13
N GLU A 127 -2.50 19.34 -58.31
CA GLU A 127 -1.24 19.94 -57.85
C GLU A 127 -1.34 21.44 -58.12
N GLU A 128 -1.25 22.26 -57.08
CA GLU A 128 -1.03 23.68 -57.28
C GLU A 128 0.26 23.83 -58.11
N ALA A 129 0.06 24.21 -59.37
CA ALA A 129 1.11 24.60 -60.29
C ALA A 129 1.92 25.76 -59.67
N PRO A 130 3.20 25.91 -60.08
CA PRO A 130 4.25 26.44 -59.23
C PRO A 130 4.02 27.93 -58.91
N ASN A 131 4.13 28.27 -57.62
CA ASN A 131 4.17 29.66 -57.19
C ASN A 131 5.39 30.37 -57.82
N ARG A 132 5.12 31.12 -58.88
CA ARG A 132 6.03 32.01 -59.57
C ARG A 132 6.08 33.34 -58.81
N GLY A 133 7.04 33.45 -57.91
CA GLY A 133 7.70 34.70 -57.52
C GLY A 133 6.89 35.72 -56.70
N SER A 134 7.46 36.10 -55.56
CA SER A 134 7.65 37.52 -55.24
C SER A 134 8.79 37.64 -54.24
N ASP A 135 9.93 38.09 -54.76
CA ASP A 135 10.97 38.73 -53.98
C ASP A 135 10.37 39.96 -53.26
N ALA A 136 10.59 40.06 -51.94
CA ALA A 136 10.69 41.30 -51.15
C ALA A 136 10.99 40.94 -49.69
#